data_AF-A0A1I0NLU3-F1
#
_entry.id   AF-A0A1I0NLU3-F1
#
_cell.length_a   1.000
_cell.length_b   1.000
_cell.length_c   1.000
_cell.angle_alpha   90.00
_cell.angle_beta   90.00
_cell.angle_gamma   90.00
#
_symmetry.space_group_name_H-M   'P 1'
#
loop_
_entity.id
_entity.type
_entity.pdbx_description
1 polymer ?
#
loop_
_entity_poly.entity_id
_entity_poly.type
_entity_poly.pdbx_seq_one_letter_code
_entity_poly.pdbx_strand_id
1 'polypeptide(L)' 'MSKRDNRKAFIVSEIADKHGVSTRYVYMVLAGERDNEPILSDYLAVYQSTNLLLAAVKNAVPFN' A
#
# COMPACT_ATOMS: atom_id res chain seq x y z
N MET A 1 5.66 -11.11 15.40
CA MET A 1 5.31 -10.57 14.06
C MET A 1 5.68 -9.09 14.03
N SER A 2 6.60 -8.71 13.15
CA SER A 2 7.10 -7.33 13.04
C SER A 2 6.00 -6.41 12.48
N LYS A 3 5.71 -5.28 13.16
CA LYS A 3 4.73 -4.25 12.77
C LYS A 3 4.87 -3.75 11.32
N ARG A 4 6.01 -4.00 10.66
CA ARG A 4 6.33 -3.53 9.30
C ARG A 4 5.52 -4.19 8.18
N ASP A 5 4.98 -5.41 8.37
CA ASP A 5 4.33 -6.15 7.26
C ASP A 5 2.79 -6.03 7.20
N ASN A 6 2.11 -5.68 8.29
CA ASN A 6 0.64 -5.69 8.31
C ASN A 6 0.02 -4.62 7.38
N ARG A 7 0.66 -3.45 7.24
CA ARG A 7 0.15 -2.37 6.38
C ARG A 7 0.27 -2.72 4.90
N LYS A 8 1.41 -3.27 4.49
CA LYS A 8 1.63 -3.69 3.11
C LYS A 8 0.60 -4.76 2.73
N ALA A 9 0.38 -5.74 3.62
CA ALA A 9 -0.62 -6.78 3.42
C ALA A 9 -2.04 -6.20 3.27
N PHE A 10 -2.42 -5.22 4.09
CA PHE A 10 -3.72 -4.55 3.98
C PHE A 10 -3.90 -3.82 2.64
N ILE A 11 -2.93 -2.98 2.24
CA ILE A 11 -2.99 -2.25 0.97
C ILE A 11 -3.05 -3.21 -0.22
N VAL A 12 -2.29 -4.30 -0.18
CA VAL A 12 -2.30 -5.33 -1.22
C VAL A 12 -3.66 -6.02 -1.31
N SER A 13 -4.32 -6.28 -0.17
CA SER A 13 -5.66 -6.87 -0.15
C SER A 13 -6.69 -5.95 -0.82
N GLU A 14 -6.72 -4.68 -0.42
CA GLU A 14 -7.66 -3.69 -0.98
C GLU A 14 -7.49 -3.53 -2.50
N ILE A 15 -6.25 -3.52 -2.98
CA ILE A 15 -5.95 -3.39 -4.41
C ILE A 15 -6.31 -4.66 -5.17
N ALA A 16 -6.08 -5.83 -4.56
CA ALA A 16 -6.49 -7.11 -5.14
C ALA A 16 -8.01 -7.15 -5.35
N ASP A 17 -8.77 -6.75 -4.34
CA ASP A 17 -10.24 -6.67 -4.40
C ASP A 17 -10.72 -5.63 -5.43
N LYS A 18 -10.10 -4.44 -5.46
CA LYS A 18 -10.42 -3.38 -6.43
C LYS A 18 -10.24 -3.83 -7.89
N HIS A 19 -9.19 -4.58 -8.17
CA HIS A 19 -8.84 -5.01 -9.54
C HIS A 19 -9.37 -6.41 -9.90
N GLY A 20 -10.03 -7.10 -8.97
CA GLY A 20 -10.56 -8.46 -9.19
C GLY A 20 -9.45 -9.50 -9.42
N VAL A 21 -8.29 -9.32 -8.80
CA VAL A 21 -7.11 -10.20 -8.93
C VAL A 21 -6.74 -10.81 -7.59
N SER A 22 -5.86 -11.81 -7.58
CA SER A 22 -5.33 -12.34 -6.31
C SER A 22 -4.30 -11.41 -5.69
N THR A 23 -4.18 -11.43 -4.36
CA THR A 23 -3.10 -10.73 -3.63
C THR A 23 -1.71 -11.17 -4.12
N ARG A 24 -1.56 -12.45 -4.47
CA ARG A 24 -0.34 -12.99 -5.08
C ARG A 24 0.00 -12.27 -6.38
N TYR A 25 -0.99 -12.03 -7.25
CA TYR A 25 -0.77 -11.33 -8.50
C TYR A 25 -0.29 -9.89 -8.27
N VAL A 26 -0.87 -9.19 -7.30
CA VAL A 26 -0.40 -7.86 -6.89
C VAL A 26 1.05 -7.90 -6.41
N TYR A 27 1.44 -8.89 -5.59
CA TYR A 27 2.85 -9.05 -5.19
C TYR A 27 3.79 -9.29 -6.38
N MET A 28 3.38 -10.06 -7.38
CA MET A 28 4.17 -10.27 -8.60
C MET A 28 4.34 -8.97 -9.41
N VAL A 29 3.30 -8.14 -9.48
CA VAL A 29 3.39 -6.80 -10.09
C VAL A 29 4.37 -5.92 -9.32
N LEU A 30 4.27 -5.89 -7.98
CA LEU A 30 5.20 -5.12 -7.13
C LEU A 30 6.65 -5.63 -7.18
N ALA A 31 6.85 -6.90 -7.49
CA ALA A 31 8.17 -7.51 -7.68
C ALA A 31 8.75 -7.29 -9.09
N GLY A 32 7.96 -6.73 -10.02
CA GLY A 32 8.36 -6.54 -11.42
C GLY A 32 8.28 -7.82 -12.27
N GLU A 33 7.64 -8.87 -11.78
CA GLU A 33 7.45 -10.13 -12.51
C GLU A 33 6.26 -10.07 -13.50
N ARG A 34 5.42 -9.04 -13.36
CA ARG A 34 4.23 -8.78 -14.18
C ARG A 34 4.07 -7.28 -14.41
N ASP A 35 3.82 -6.90 -15.65
CA ASP A 35 3.52 -5.53 -16.01
C ASP A 35 2.03 -5.26 -15.88
N ASN A 36 1.66 -4.43 -14.89
CA ASN A 36 0.31 -3.94 -14.69
C ASN A 36 0.37 -2.53 -14.06
N GLU A 37 0.53 -1.55 -14.93
CA GLU A 37 0.69 -0.13 -14.55
C GLU A 37 -0.48 0.40 -13.67
N PRO A 38 -1.76 0.08 -13.95
CA PRO A 38 -2.85 0.49 -13.07
C PRO A 38 -2.72 0.02 -11.63
N ILE A 39 -2.36 -1.27 -11.41
CA ILE A 39 -2.17 -1.83 -10.07
C ILE A 39 -0.99 -1.16 -9.36
N LEU A 40 0.11 -0.95 -10.07
CA LEU A 40 1.30 -0.30 -9.53
C LEU A 40 1.02 1.16 -9.14
N SER A 41 0.37 1.91 -10.03
CA SER A 41 -0.02 3.31 -9.79
C SER A 41 -0.94 3.44 -8.57
N ASP A 42 -1.97 2.59 -8.47
CA ASP A 42 -2.88 2.58 -7.32
C ASP A 42 -2.14 2.25 -6.01
N TYR A 43 -1.22 1.27 -6.03
CA TYR A 43 -0.41 0.94 -4.87
C TYR A 43 0.42 2.12 -4.40
N LEU A 44 1.10 2.81 -5.33
CA LEU A 44 1.92 3.98 -5.01
C LEU A 44 1.06 5.13 -4.46
N ALA A 45 -0.11 5.38 -5.04
CA ALA A 45 -1.02 6.43 -4.58
C ALA A 45 -1.51 6.19 -3.15
N VAL A 46 -1.94 4.96 -2.82
CA VAL A 46 -2.39 4.60 -1.46
C VAL A 46 -1.21 4.65 -0.48
N TYR A 47 -0.04 4.16 -0.88
CA TYR A 47 1.15 4.18 -0.03
C TYR A 47 1.61 5.61 0.29
N GLN A 48 1.65 6.50 -0.71
CA GLN A 48 2.04 7.90 -0.55
C GLN A 48 1.02 8.69 0.28
N SER A 49 -0.28 8.59 -0.03
CA SER A 49 -1.33 9.28 0.73
C SER A 49 -1.33 8.88 2.22
N THR A 50 -1.07 7.60 2.51
CA THR A 50 -0.97 7.12 3.89
C THR A 50 0.26 7.68 4.62
N ASN A 51 1.38 7.89 3.91
CA ASN A 51 2.57 8.52 4.49
C ASN A 51 2.33 10.01 4.81
N LEU A 52 1.64 10.72 3.92
CA LEU A 52 1.23 12.12 4.14
C LEU A 52 0.30 12.24 5.35
N LEU A 53 -0.68 11.33 5.47
CA LEU A 53 -1.59 11.29 6.62
C LEU A 53 -0.83 11.06 7.95
N LEU A 54 0.10 10.10 7.98
CA LEU A 54 0.92 9.86 9.17
C LEU A 54 1.78 11.07 9.56
N ALA A 55 2.35 11.77 8.58
CA ALA A 55 3.14 12.97 8.81
C ALA A 55 2.26 14.10 9.38
N ALA A 56 1.08 14.31 8.82
CA ALA A 56 0.12 15.29 9.30
C ALA A 56 -0.33 15.00 10.73
N VAL A 57 -0.63 13.73 11.06
CA VAL A 57 -0.98 13.32 12.43
C VAL A 57 0.19 13.61 13.39
N LYS A 58 1.42 13.21 13.05
CA LYS A 58 2.59 13.49 13.92
C LYS A 58 2.79 14.98 14.19
N ASN A 59 2.55 15.83 13.19
CA ASN A 59 2.66 17.28 13.35
C ASN A 59 1.49 17.89 14.14
N ALA A 60 0.33 17.24 14.15
CA ALA A 60 -0.87 17.71 14.83
C ALA A 60 -0.96 17.31 16.31
N VAL A 61 -0.22 16.28 16.76
CA VAL A 61 -0.23 15.88 18.18
C VAL A 61 0.95 16.53 18.93
N PRO A 62 0.70 17.43 19.90
CA PRO A 62 1.74 18.23 20.55
C PRO A 62 2.33 17.50 21.78
N PHE A 63 2.68 16.22 21.65
CA PHE A 63 3.35 15.50 22.74
C PHE A 63 4.84 15.34 22.42
N ASN A 64 5.59 16.35 22.85
CA ASN A 64 6.94 16.18 23.40
C ASN A 64 6.88 16.55 24.87
#